data_AF-A0AA39FRS0-F1
#
_entry.id   AF-A0AA39FRS0-F1
#
_cell.length_a   1.000
_cell.length_b   1.000
_cell.length_c   1.000
_cell.angle_alpha   90.00
_cell.angle_beta   90.00
_cell.angle_gamma   90.00
#
_symmetry.space_group_name_H-M   'P 1'
#
loop_
_entity.id
_entity.type
_entity.pdbx_description
1 polymer ?
#
loop_
_entity_poly.entity_id
_entity_poly.type
_entity_poly.pdbx_seq_one_letter_code
_entity_poly.pdbx_strand_id
1 'polypeptide(L)' 'MSEDFNGKYLVLPSGELHIRDVGPEDGYKTYQCRTKHRLTGETRLSATKGRLVITGLKFKG' A
#
# COMPACT_ATOMS: atom_id res chain seq x y z
N MET A 1 10.77 -14.09 -2.82
CA MET A 1 10.38 -13.52 -4.12
C MET A 1 9.54 -12.28 -3.84
N SER A 2 10.18 -11.20 -3.39
CA SER A 2 9.56 -9.88 -3.39
C SER A 2 9.82 -9.34 -4.78
N GLU A 3 8.78 -9.35 -5.62
CA GLU A 3 8.86 -8.67 -6.90
C GLU A 3 9.24 -7.22 -6.62
N ASP A 4 10.38 -6.80 -7.15
CA ASP A 4 10.85 -5.43 -7.12
C ASP A 4 9.76 -4.58 -7.77
N PHE A 5 8.99 -3.91 -6.92
CA PHE A 5 7.94 -2.97 -7.28
C PHE A 5 8.57 -1.68 -7.86
N ASN A 6 9.39 -1.78 -8.90
CA ASN A 6 9.98 -0.66 -9.65
C ASN A 6 10.53 0.49 -8.77
N GLY A 7 10.95 0.20 -7.54
CA GLY A 7 11.23 1.19 -6.50
C GLY A 7 10.02 1.95 -5.92
N LYS A 8 8.85 2.04 -6.55
CA LYS A 8 7.74 2.86 -6.03
C LYS A 8 7.15 2.36 -4.70
N TYR A 9 7.01 1.03 -4.54
CA TYR A 9 6.37 0.43 -3.37
C TYR A 9 7.39 -0.31 -2.49
N LEU A 10 7.36 -0.07 -1.18
CA LEU A 10 8.22 -0.75 -0.20
C LEU A 10 7.40 -1.14 1.04
N VAL A 11 7.47 -2.40 1.46
CA VAL A 11 6.94 -2.82 2.76
C VAL A 11 8.04 -2.66 3.80
N LEU A 12 7.78 -1.86 4.83
CA LEU A 12 8.72 -1.64 5.93
C LEU A 12 8.80 -2.87 6.84
N PRO A 13 9.91 -3.09 7.56
CA PRO A 13 10.04 -4.21 8.51
C PRO A 13 8.97 -4.25 9.59
N SER A 14 8.40 -3.11 9.95
CA SER A 14 7.28 -2.95 10.90
C SER A 14 5.91 -3.31 10.29
N GLY A 15 5.82 -3.48 8.97
CA GLY A 15 4.66 -4.01 8.26
C GLY A 15 3.83 -2.97 7.48
N GLU A 16 4.18 -1.69 7.55
CA GLU A 16 3.53 -0.64 6.75
C GLU A 16 3.94 -0.68 5.29
N LEU A 17 3.05 -0.22 4.42
CA LEU A 17 3.34 0.02 3.01
C LEU A 17 3.75 1.47 2.80
N HIS A 18 5.01 1.69 2.42
CA HIS A 18 5.55 2.97 2.00
C HIS A 18 5.44 3.11 0.47
N ILE A 19 4.79 4.19 0.03
CA ILE A 19 4.57 4.49 -1.39
C ILE A 19 5.34 5.77 -1.70
N ARG A 20 6.40 5.66 -2.51
CA ARG A 20 7.24 6.78 -2.95
C ARG A 20 6.60 7.51 -4.12
N ASP A 21 6.93 8.79 -4.27
CA ASP A 21 6.50 9.63 -5.41
C ASP A 21 5.01 9.47 -5.73
N VAL A 22 4.16 9.69 -4.70
CA VAL A 22 2.71 9.52 -4.78
C VAL A 22 2.14 10.46 -5.84
N GLY A 23 1.47 9.88 -6.83
CA GLY A 23 0.83 10.58 -7.95
C GLY A 23 -0.65 10.24 -8.06
N PRO A 24 -1.42 10.97 -8.90
CA PRO A 24 -2.86 10.73 -9.10
C PRO A 24 -3.22 9.25 -9.30
N GLU A 25 -2.35 8.50 -9.98
CA GLU A 25 -2.54 7.10 -10.29
C GLU A 25 -2.66 6.20 -9.05
N ASP A 26 -2.02 6.59 -7.94
CA ASP A 26 -2.07 5.83 -6.69
C ASP A 26 -3.40 5.98 -5.96
N GLY A 27 -4.16 7.05 -6.26
CA GLY A 27 -5.51 7.27 -5.72
C GLY A 27 -6.57 6.35 -6.34
N TYR A 28 -6.31 5.80 -7.52
CA TYR A 28 -7.19 4.81 -8.16
C TYR A 28 -6.96 3.39 -7.62
N LYS A 29 -5.86 3.14 -6.91
CA LYS A 29 -5.54 1.83 -6.33
C LYS A 29 -6.22 1.64 -4.97
N THR A 30 -6.47 0.39 -4.62
CA THR A 30 -6.91 -0.01 -3.27
C THR A 30 -5.84 -0.85 -2.62
N TYR A 31 -5.57 -0.58 -1.35
CA TYR A 31 -4.51 -1.23 -0.58
C TYR A 31 -5.14 -2.04 0.55
N GLN A 32 -4.59 -3.21 0.84
CA GLN A 32 -5.02 -4.07 1.94
C GLN A 32 -3.81 -4.80 2.50
N CYS A 33 -3.81 -5.07 3.80
CA CYS A 33 -2.75 -5.85 4.41
C CYS A 33 -3.16 -7.31 4.59
N ARG A 34 -2.15 -8.18 4.70
CA ARG A 34 -2.32 -9.59 5.01
C ARG A 34 -1.53 -9.90 6.27
N THR A 35 -2.22 -10.24 7.34
CA THR A 35 -1.61 -10.61 8.63
C THR A 35 -1.52 -12.11 8.76
N LYS A 36 -0.43 -12.60 9.37
CA LYS A 36 -0.28 -14.00 9.74
C LYS A 36 -0.11 -14.12 11.26
N HIS A 37 -1.02 -14.83 11.91
CA HIS A 37 -0.92 -15.08 13.33
C HIS A 37 0.15 -16.14 13.60
N ARG A 38 1.21 -15.79 14.34
CA ARG A 38 2.40 -16.65 14.50
C ARG A 38 2.09 -17.97 15.20
N LEU A 39 1.19 -17.97 16.18
CA LEU A 39 0.90 -19.15 17.00
C LEU A 39 0.01 -20.17 16.28
N THR A 40 -1.03 -19.69 15.56
CA THR A 40 -2.01 -20.56 14.87
C THR A 40 -1.68 -20.78 13.40
N GLY A 41 -0.78 -19.96 12.83
CA GLY A 41 -0.47 -19.95 11.41
C GLY A 41 -1.55 -19.31 10.53
N GLU A 42 -2.68 -18.90 11.11
CA GLU A 42 -3.81 -18.36 10.37
C GLU A 42 -3.42 -17.07 9.64
N THR A 43 -3.83 -16.98 8.37
CA THR A 43 -3.60 -15.80 7.55
C THR A 43 -4.92 -15.13 7.23
N ARG A 44 -5.02 -13.83 7.55
CA ARG A 44 -6.23 -13.02 7.32
C ARG A 44 -5.88 -11.76 6.54
N LEU A 45 -6.78 -11.37 5.63
CA LEU A 45 -6.76 -10.05 5.03
C LEU A 45 -7.41 -9.04 5.97
N SER A 46 -7.03 -7.77 5.85
CA SER A 46 -7.75 -6.69 6.53
C SER A 46 -9.24 -6.72 6.12
N ALA A 47 -10.13 -6.52 7.09
CA ALA A 47 -11.57 -6.48 6.85
C ALA A 47 -11.99 -5.34 5.90
N THR A 48 -11.17 -4.28 5.84
CA THR A 48 -11.37 -3.13 4.98
C THR A 48 -10.18 -2.93 4.05
N LYS A 49 -10.42 -2.29 2.91
CA LYS A 49 -9.38 -1.81 1.99
C LYS A 49 -9.20 -0.31 2.18
N GLY A 50 -7.95 0.14 2.26
CA GLY A 50 -7.58 1.55 2.29
C GLY A 50 -7.42 2.13 0.89
N ARG A 51 -7.60 3.44 0.76
CA ARG A 51 -7.30 4.21 -0.45
C ARG A 51 -6.53 5.47 -0.06
N LEU A 52 -5.65 5.93 -0.95
CA LEU A 52 -5.01 7.23 -0.81
C LEU A 52 -5.94 8.30 -1.38
N VAL A 53 -6.29 9.29 -0.55
CA VAL A 53 -6.97 10.50 -1.02
C VAL A 53 -5.89 11.55 -1.29
N ILE A 54 -5.69 11.87 -2.56
CA ILE A 54 -4.63 12.78 -3.01
C ILE A 54 -5.25 14.14 -3.27
N THR A 55 -4.79 15.16 -2.54
CA THR A 55 -5.24 16.54 -2.68
C THR A 55 -4.11 17.42 -3.21
N GLY A 56 -4.44 18.45 -3.99
CA GLY A 56 -3.46 19.41 -4.49
C GLY A 56 -2.83 19.10 -5.85
N LEU A 57 -3.54 18.39 -6.75
CA LEU A 57 -3.18 18.36 -8.17
C LEU A 57 -3.25 19.79 -8.71
N LYS A 58 -2.10 20.46 -8.82
CA LYS A 58 -2.03 21.75 -9.48
C LYS A 58 -2.27 21.51 -10.97
N PHE A 59 -3.49 21.82 -11.42
CA PHE A 59 -3.77 22.02 -12.83
C PHE A 59 -2.84 23.15 -13.30
N LYS A 60 -1.78 22.80 -14.02
CA LYS A 60 -1.03 23.79 -14.79
C LYS A 60 -1.91 24.16 -15.97
N GLY A 61 -2.61 25.29 -15.84
CA GLY A 61 -3.17 26.01 -16.98
C GLY A 61 -2.07 26.62 -17.83
#